data_AF-A0A9W8JMK2-F1
#
_entry.id   AF-A0A9W8JMK2-F1
#
_cell.length_a   1.000
_cell.length_b   1.000
_cell.length_c   1.000
_cell.angle_alpha   90.00
_cell.angle_beta   90.00
_cell.angle_gamma   90.00
#
_symmetry.space_group_name_H-M   'P 1'
#
loop_
_entity.id
_entity.type
_entity.pdbx_description
1 polymer ?
#
loop_
_entity_poly.entity_id
_entity_poly.type
_entity_poly.pdbx_seq_one_letter_code
_entity_poly.pdbx_strand_id
1 'polypeptide(L)'
;MTFLNVPAHLDWPAQFCLLLTAGTWLASLLTSNVSQVDRLWTFLPTIYTAYYALLPLWPNEQPFLFAPVCPEGAGVCEREGLQPEGAVDAGVGGRVDVQVRDSLSYNTWRRGLFDLKDEDYRWAVLRAQLPPWLFQITNLTFIAFTQNVLLLLLGLPTYVAAVLQSHSPLSSSDYALVALALVVLAVEFTADNQQFAFHSYKHAYLAKKKAEEGGKEGALDWCEACVDGG
;
A
#
# COMPACT_ATOMS: atom_id res chain seq x y z
N MET A 1 -18.47 -20.44 6.84
CA MET A 1 -19.73 -19.68 6.86
C MET A 1 -19.60 -18.56 5.84
N THR A 2 -20.39 -18.54 4.77
CA THR A 2 -20.35 -17.48 3.77
C THR A 2 -21.21 -16.30 4.23
N PHE A 3 -20.57 -15.20 4.64
CA PHE A 3 -21.27 -13.99 5.11
C PHE A 3 -21.77 -13.10 3.97
N LEU A 4 -21.20 -13.25 2.76
CA LEU A 4 -21.51 -12.46 1.59
C LEU A 4 -21.90 -13.40 0.44
N ASN A 5 -22.90 -13.01 -0.37
CA ASN A 5 -23.24 -13.71 -1.61
C ASN A 5 -22.31 -13.21 -2.73
N VAL A 6 -21.04 -13.63 -2.66
CA VAL A 6 -19.98 -13.32 -3.63
C VAL A 6 -19.42 -14.62 -4.22
N PRO A 7 -18.78 -14.57 -5.40
CA PRO A 7 -18.12 -15.73 -5.97
C PRO A 7 -17.13 -16.36 -4.99
N ALA A 8 -17.02 -17.69 -4.98
CA ALA A 8 -16.20 -18.44 -4.02
C ALA A 8 -14.80 -17.85 -3.85
N HIS A 9 -14.08 -17.59 -4.95
CA HIS A 9 -12.72 -17.03 -4.93
C HIS A 9 -12.59 -15.64 -4.29
N LEU A 10 -13.68 -14.87 -4.14
CA LEU A 10 -13.70 -13.57 -3.49
C LEU A 10 -14.25 -13.60 -2.06
N ASP A 11 -14.70 -14.76 -1.56
CA ASP A 11 -15.37 -14.82 -0.26
C ASP A 11 -14.49 -14.33 0.89
N TRP A 12 -13.32 -14.94 1.10
CA TRP A 12 -12.39 -14.51 2.14
C TRP A 12 -11.81 -13.10 1.87
N PRO A 13 -11.30 -12.76 0.66
CA PRO A 13 -10.78 -11.43 0.39
C PRO A 13 -11.80 -10.31 0.60
N ALA A 14 -13.09 -10.53 0.28
CA ALA A 14 -14.16 -9.57 0.50
C ALA A 14 -14.47 -9.41 2.00
N GLN A 15 -14.54 -10.51 2.77
CA GLN A 15 -14.70 -10.46 4.23
C GLN A 15 -13.56 -9.67 4.89
N PHE A 16 -12.32 -9.92 4.47
CA PHE A 16 -11.14 -9.21 4.96
C PHE A 16 -11.16 -7.72 4.58
N CYS A 17 -11.55 -7.41 3.33
CA CYS A 17 -11.73 -6.03 2.86
C CYS A 17 -12.78 -5.25 3.68
N LEU A 18 -13.90 -5.88 4.00
CA LEU A 18 -14.94 -5.24 4.84
C LEU A 18 -14.46 -5.04 6.28
N LEU A 19 -13.73 -5.99 6.86
CA LEU A 19 -13.12 -5.81 8.18
C LEU A 19 -12.15 -4.63 8.17
N LEU A 20 -11.28 -4.54 7.16
CA LEU A 20 -10.30 -3.45 7.09
C LEU A 20 -10.98 -2.11 6.85
N THR A 21 -12.04 -2.07 6.05
CA THR A 21 -12.87 -0.88 5.87
C THR A 21 -13.47 -0.43 7.20
N ALA A 22 -14.07 -1.36 7.96
CA ALA A 22 -14.64 -1.06 9.27
C ALA A 22 -13.55 -0.63 10.27
N GLY A 23 -12.40 -1.30 10.29
CA GLY A 23 -11.28 -1.00 11.17
C GLY A 23 -10.65 0.37 10.88
N THR A 24 -10.39 0.68 9.61
CA THR A 24 -9.85 1.99 9.20
C THR A 24 -10.84 3.11 9.44
N TRP A 25 -12.13 2.89 9.19
CA TRP A 25 -13.16 3.86 9.51
C TRP A 25 -13.28 4.10 11.03
N LEU A 26 -13.31 3.04 11.86
CA LEU A 26 -13.31 3.19 13.32
C LEU A 26 -12.04 3.89 13.82
N ALA A 27 -10.87 3.54 13.27
CA ALA A 27 -9.61 4.21 13.60
C ALA A 27 -9.64 5.70 13.23
N SER A 28 -10.29 6.06 12.12
CA SER A 28 -10.45 7.47 11.72
C SER A 28 -11.34 8.25 12.67
N LEU A 29 -12.35 7.62 13.28
CA LEU A 29 -13.19 8.25 14.29
C LEU A 29 -12.45 8.45 15.62
N LEU A 30 -11.64 7.48 16.02
CA LEU A 30 -10.86 7.54 17.26
C LEU A 30 -9.69 8.53 17.18
N THR A 31 -8.98 8.55 16.05
CA THR A 31 -7.75 9.34 15.88
C THR A 31 -7.97 10.67 15.17
N SER A 32 -9.16 10.91 14.61
CA SER A 32 -9.47 12.03 13.70
C SER A 32 -8.54 12.12 12.48
N ASN A 33 -7.78 11.06 12.19
CA ASN A 33 -6.86 10.96 11.05
C ASN A 33 -7.44 9.97 10.03
N VAL A 34 -7.65 10.40 8.80
CA VAL A 34 -8.21 9.55 7.73
C VAL A 34 -7.14 8.80 6.93
N SER A 35 -5.86 9.12 7.13
CA SER A 35 -4.73 8.55 6.38
C SER A 35 -4.28 7.18 6.91
N GLN A 36 -5.15 6.47 7.63
CA GLN A 36 -4.84 5.14 8.17
C GLN A 36 -4.78 4.10 7.06
N VAL A 37 -5.63 4.22 6.04
CA VAL A 37 -5.66 3.30 4.89
C VAL A 37 -4.38 3.39 4.05
N ASP A 38 -3.81 4.60 3.94
CA ASP A 38 -2.58 4.86 3.19
C ASP A 38 -1.38 4.10 3.76
N ARG A 39 -1.37 3.89 5.07
CA ARG A 39 -0.34 3.11 5.76
C ARG A 39 -0.49 1.62 5.49
N LEU A 40 -1.74 1.15 5.44
CA LEU A 40 -2.05 -0.25 5.18
C LEU A 40 -1.76 -0.65 3.73
N TRP A 41 -1.76 0.30 2.79
CA TRP A 41 -1.39 0.05 1.38
C TRP A 41 -0.03 -0.64 1.25
N THR A 42 0.93 -0.39 2.13
CA THR A 42 2.25 -1.04 2.04
C THR A 42 2.18 -2.57 2.25
N PHE A 43 1.15 -3.06 2.95
CA PHE A 43 1.03 -4.48 3.32
C PHE A 43 -0.12 -5.20 2.62
N LEU A 44 -1.23 -4.51 2.37
CA LEU A 44 -2.48 -5.13 1.91
C LEU A 44 -2.37 -5.82 0.54
N PRO A 45 -1.78 -5.20 -0.50
CA PRO A 45 -1.60 -5.88 -1.78
C PRO A 45 -0.84 -7.21 -1.61
N THR A 46 0.22 -7.22 -0.82
CA THR A 46 1.02 -8.43 -0.55
C THR A 46 0.22 -9.49 0.19
N ILE A 47 -0.62 -9.10 1.16
CA ILE A 47 -1.50 -10.06 1.85
C ILE A 47 -2.48 -10.69 0.87
N TYR A 48 -3.07 -9.89 -0.04
CA TYR A 48 -3.97 -10.40 -1.08
C TYR A 48 -3.24 -11.27 -2.11
N THR A 49 -2.06 -10.89 -2.58
CA THR A 49 -1.27 -11.72 -3.53
C THR A 49 -0.82 -13.02 -2.88
N ALA A 50 -0.32 -12.98 -1.64
CA ALA A 50 0.08 -14.16 -0.88
C ALA A 50 -1.09 -15.09 -0.60
N TYR A 51 -2.28 -14.56 -0.32
CA TYR A 51 -3.49 -15.37 -0.18
C TYR A 51 -3.75 -16.19 -1.45
N TYR A 52 -3.74 -15.56 -2.63
CA TYR A 52 -3.96 -16.24 -3.90
C TYR A 52 -2.83 -17.20 -4.28
N ALA A 53 -1.57 -16.84 -4.01
CA ALA A 53 -0.42 -17.69 -4.28
C ALA A 53 -0.37 -18.94 -3.38
N LEU A 54 -0.84 -18.83 -2.14
CA LEU A 54 -0.85 -19.92 -1.16
C LEU A 54 -2.21 -20.63 -1.05
N LEU A 55 -3.13 -20.39 -2.00
CA LEU A 55 -4.46 -21.03 -2.05
C LEU A 55 -4.46 -22.53 -1.73
N PRO A 56 -3.58 -23.36 -2.32
CA PRO A 56 -3.55 -24.81 -2.08
C PRO A 56 -3.15 -25.22 -0.66
N LEU A 57 -2.57 -24.31 0.14
CA LEU A 57 -2.07 -24.61 1.48
C LEU A 57 -3.07 -24.23 2.58
N TRP A 58 -4.12 -23.46 2.24
CA TRP A 58 -5.11 -23.04 3.21
C TRP A 58 -6.10 -24.15 3.53
N PRO A 59 -6.59 -24.23 4.78
CA PRO A 59 -7.63 -25.19 5.15
C PRO A 59 -8.93 -24.89 4.38
N ASN A 60 -9.71 -25.94 4.11
CA ASN A 60 -11.00 -25.83 3.42
C ASN A 60 -12.11 -25.28 4.33
N GLU A 61 -11.95 -25.39 5.65
CA GLU A 61 -12.88 -24.83 6.64
C GLU A 61 -12.27 -23.65 7.37
N GLN A 62 -13.10 -22.67 7.77
CA GLN A 62 -12.70 -21.51 8.56
C GLN A 62 -12.65 -21.88 10.06
N PRO A 63 -11.45 -22.05 10.67
CA PRO A 63 -11.35 -22.39 12.09
C PRO A 63 -11.78 -21.23 13.00
N PHE A 64 -11.61 -19.97 12.56
CA PHE A 64 -12.01 -18.77 13.28
C PHE A 64 -12.28 -17.62 12.31
N LEU A 65 -12.93 -16.56 12.81
CA LEU A 65 -13.30 -15.38 12.03
C LEU A 65 -12.05 -14.73 11.39
N PHE A 66 -12.10 -14.50 10.07
CA PHE A 66 -11.01 -13.95 9.23
C PHE A 66 -9.81 -14.87 8.98
N ALA A 67 -9.85 -16.14 9.39
CA ALA A 67 -8.81 -17.09 9.01
C ALA A 67 -8.81 -17.31 7.48
N PRO A 68 -7.64 -17.24 6.81
CA PRO A 68 -7.52 -17.51 5.38
C PRO A 68 -7.95 -18.95 5.08
N VAL A 69 -8.83 -19.08 4.09
CA VAL A 69 -9.45 -20.35 3.72
C VAL A 69 -9.50 -20.49 2.23
N CYS A 70 -9.39 -21.74 1.78
CA CYS A 70 -9.75 -22.07 0.42
C CYS A 70 -11.24 -22.45 0.33
N PRO A 71 -12.05 -21.68 -0.40
CA PRO A 71 -13.47 -21.94 -0.53
C PRO A 71 -13.72 -23.10 -1.49
N GLU A 72 -14.59 -24.04 -1.09
CA GLU A 72 -15.08 -25.12 -1.96
C GLU A 72 -15.65 -24.52 -3.25
N GLY A 73 -15.11 -24.93 -4.41
CA GLY A 73 -15.48 -24.38 -5.73
C GLY A 73 -14.49 -23.38 -6.32
N ALA A 74 -13.47 -22.92 -5.58
CA ALA A 74 -12.25 -22.42 -6.20
C ALA A 74 -11.47 -23.64 -6.69
N GLY A 75 -11.65 -24.07 -7.95
CA GLY A 75 -11.15 -25.32 -8.54
C GLY A 75 -9.63 -25.60 -8.47
N VAL A 76 -8.89 -24.83 -7.68
CA VAL A 76 -7.49 -25.01 -7.28
C VAL A 76 -7.34 -25.90 -6.04
N CYS A 77 -8.30 -25.90 -5.11
CA CYS A 77 -8.18 -26.66 -3.85
C CYS A 77 -8.67 -28.10 -3.93
N GLU A 78 -9.42 -28.42 -4.98
CA GLU A 78 -9.75 -29.79 -5.38
C GLU A 78 -8.58 -30.50 -6.09
N ARG A 79 -7.51 -29.78 -6.47
CA ARG A 79 -6.33 -30.39 -7.12
C ARG A 79 -5.46 -31.07 -6.05
N GLU A 80 -5.96 -32.20 -5.55
CA GLU A 80 -5.18 -33.20 -4.82
C GLU A 80 -3.95 -33.59 -5.63
N GLY A 81 -2.80 -33.09 -5.18
CA GLY A 81 -1.52 -33.34 -5.81
C GLY A 81 -0.70 -32.08 -5.77
N LEU A 82 0.02 -31.89 -4.66
CA LEU A 82 1.15 -30.98 -4.57
C LEU A 82 2.19 -31.41 -5.61
N GLN A 83 1.98 -31.06 -6.88
CA GLN A 83 2.97 -31.23 -7.93
C GLN A 83 4.10 -30.23 -7.61
N PRO A 84 5.36 -30.68 -7.59
CA PRO A 84 6.49 -29.88 -7.10
C PRO A 84 6.66 -28.56 -7.86
N GLU A 85 6.13 -28.44 -9.07
CA GLU A 85 6.23 -27.26 -9.93
C GLU A 85 5.39 -26.06 -9.44
N GLY A 86 4.19 -26.30 -8.87
CA GLY A 86 3.37 -25.24 -8.26
C GLY A 86 3.97 -24.67 -6.97
N ALA A 87 4.78 -25.47 -6.26
CA ALA A 87 5.55 -25.00 -5.11
C ALA A 87 6.75 -24.13 -5.54
N VAL A 88 7.30 -24.33 -6.74
CA VAL A 88 8.32 -23.43 -7.30
C VAL A 88 7.69 -22.11 -7.71
N ASP A 89 6.50 -22.12 -8.30
CA ASP A 89 5.80 -20.89 -8.73
C ASP A 89 5.27 -20.06 -7.54
N ALA A 90 4.70 -20.72 -6.53
CA ALA A 90 4.36 -20.08 -5.24
C ALA A 90 5.61 -19.59 -4.50
N GLY A 91 6.72 -20.32 -4.60
CA GLY A 91 8.01 -19.93 -4.03
C GLY A 91 8.70 -18.79 -4.78
N VAL A 92 8.58 -18.70 -6.10
CA VAL A 92 9.16 -17.64 -6.93
C VAL A 92 8.29 -16.38 -6.87
N GLY A 93 6.97 -16.50 -7.03
CA GLY A 93 6.02 -15.39 -6.85
C GLY A 93 6.09 -14.80 -5.44
N GLY A 94 6.06 -15.66 -4.41
CA GLY A 94 6.24 -15.24 -3.02
C GLY A 94 7.59 -14.60 -2.73
N ARG A 95 8.68 -15.02 -3.41
CA ARG A 95 10.01 -14.39 -3.26
C ARG A 95 10.09 -13.02 -3.96
N VAL A 96 9.41 -12.84 -5.10
CA VAL A 96 9.35 -11.56 -5.81
C VAL A 96 8.49 -10.56 -5.04
N ASP A 97 7.33 -10.97 -4.52
CA ASP A 97 6.49 -10.14 -3.65
C ASP A 97 7.23 -9.68 -2.38
N VAL A 98 8.04 -10.57 -1.79
CA VAL A 98 8.87 -10.28 -0.62
C VAL A 98 10.03 -9.32 -0.93
N GLN A 99 10.60 -9.35 -2.14
CA GLN A 99 11.65 -8.39 -2.54
C GLN A 99 11.08 -6.99 -2.82
N VAL A 100 9.89 -6.90 -3.42
CA VAL A 100 9.20 -5.62 -3.60
C VAL A 100 8.84 -5.01 -2.24
N ARG A 101 8.39 -5.83 -1.28
CA ARG A 101 8.11 -5.45 0.12
C ARG A 101 9.29 -4.75 0.79
N ASP A 102 10.50 -5.27 0.67
CA ASP A 102 11.65 -4.72 1.38
C ASP A 102 12.06 -3.35 0.83
N SER A 103 11.94 -3.14 -0.49
CA SER A 103 12.21 -1.84 -1.10
C SER A 103 11.17 -0.77 -0.75
N LEU A 104 9.89 -1.12 -0.81
CA LEU A 104 8.79 -0.20 -0.49
C LEU A 104 8.75 0.11 1.00
N SER A 105 8.85 -0.91 1.86
CA SER A 105 8.86 -0.74 3.32
C SER A 105 10.06 0.05 3.80
N TYR A 106 11.24 -0.18 3.21
CA TYR A 106 12.45 0.59 3.51
C TYR A 106 12.31 2.06 3.07
N ASN A 107 11.77 2.33 1.88
CA ASN A 107 11.48 3.70 1.44
C ASN A 107 10.44 4.41 2.32
N THR A 108 9.37 3.69 2.69
CA THR A 108 8.30 4.19 3.57
C THR A 108 8.82 4.49 4.98
N TRP A 109 9.65 3.60 5.54
CA TRP A 109 10.29 3.79 6.83
C TRP A 109 11.23 5.01 6.84
N ARG A 110 12.08 5.16 5.80
CA ARG A 110 13.00 6.31 5.67
C ARG A 110 12.29 7.66 5.53
N ARG A 111 11.07 7.68 4.98
CA ARG A 111 10.26 8.91 4.83
C ARG A 111 9.41 9.23 6.06
N GLY A 112 9.44 8.40 7.11
CA GLY A 112 8.67 8.65 8.34
C GLY A 112 7.17 8.44 8.20
N LEU A 113 6.70 7.74 7.16
CA LEU A 113 5.27 7.56 6.84
C LEU A 113 4.47 6.83 7.95
N PHE A 114 5.17 6.22 8.91
CA PHE A 114 4.58 5.54 10.07
C PHE A 114 4.34 6.46 11.27
N ASP A 115 4.68 7.75 11.21
CA ASP A 115 4.34 8.68 12.29
C ASP A 115 2.81 8.76 12.43
N LEU A 116 2.28 8.30 13.57
CA LEU A 116 0.84 8.22 13.86
C LEU A 116 0.14 9.58 13.85
N LYS A 117 0.89 10.68 13.97
CA LYS A 117 0.36 12.04 14.05
C LYS A 117 0.28 12.74 12.71
N ASP A 118 0.97 12.24 11.70
CA ASP A 118 1.01 12.87 10.38
C ASP A 118 -0.20 12.42 9.53
N GLU A 119 -0.90 13.40 8.95
CA GLU A 119 -2.06 13.22 8.08
C GLU A 119 -1.72 13.86 6.73
N ASP A 120 -2.13 13.25 5.62
CA ASP A 120 -1.94 13.85 4.30
C ASP A 120 -2.62 15.22 4.25
N TYR A 121 -1.84 16.25 3.88
CA TYR A 121 -2.27 17.65 3.82
C TYR A 121 -3.51 17.87 2.93
N ARG A 122 -3.76 16.98 1.96
CA ARG A 122 -4.93 17.02 1.08
C ARG A 122 -6.23 16.95 1.88
N TRP A 123 -6.24 16.16 2.97
CA TRP A 123 -7.41 16.02 3.82
C TRP A 123 -7.68 17.27 4.64
N ALA A 124 -6.65 17.99 5.06
CA ALA A 124 -6.80 19.28 5.73
C ALA A 124 -7.43 20.33 4.80
N VAL A 125 -7.00 20.38 3.53
CA VAL A 125 -7.60 21.27 2.51
C VAL A 125 -9.06 20.89 2.25
N LEU A 126 -9.37 19.60 2.12
CA LEU A 126 -10.73 19.14 1.87
C LEU A 126 -11.66 19.42 3.06
N ARG A 127 -11.17 19.24 4.29
CA ARG A 127 -11.88 19.53 5.53
C ARG A 127 -12.22 21.01 5.69
N ALA A 128 -11.43 21.90 5.10
CA ALA A 128 -11.72 23.32 5.07
C ALA A 128 -12.86 23.70 4.09
N GLN A 129 -13.13 22.86 3.08
CA GLN A 129 -14.14 23.15 2.05
C GLN A 129 -15.47 22.39 2.23
N LEU A 130 -15.50 21.32 3.04
CA LEU A 130 -16.69 20.48 3.22
C LEU A 130 -17.27 20.58 4.63
N PRO A 131 -18.61 20.51 4.78
CA PRO A 131 -19.23 20.39 6.09
C PRO A 131 -18.88 19.03 6.73
N PRO A 132 -18.80 18.94 8.08
CA PRO A 132 -18.30 17.75 8.77
C PRO A 132 -19.04 16.45 8.46
N TRP A 133 -20.36 16.50 8.24
CA TRP A 133 -21.16 15.31 7.90
C TRP A 133 -20.80 14.75 6.51
N LEU A 134 -20.54 15.63 5.53
CA LEU A 134 -20.16 15.23 4.18
C LEU A 134 -18.72 14.71 4.15
N PHE A 135 -17.85 15.26 4.99
CA PHE A 135 -16.51 14.72 5.20
C PHE A 135 -16.57 13.28 5.75
N GLN A 136 -17.48 12.98 6.68
CA GLN A 136 -17.63 11.61 7.20
C GLN A 136 -18.16 10.62 6.15
N ILE A 137 -19.08 11.04 5.28
CA ILE A 137 -19.54 10.21 4.16
C ILE A 137 -18.37 9.95 3.19
N THR A 138 -17.61 10.99 2.86
CA THR A 138 -16.43 10.88 1.99
C THR A 138 -15.39 9.96 2.60
N ASN A 139 -15.15 10.08 3.91
CA ASN A 139 -14.25 9.22 4.66
C ASN A 139 -14.66 7.75 4.58
N LEU A 140 -15.92 7.41 4.84
CA LEU A 140 -16.37 6.02 4.79
C LEU A 140 -16.34 5.45 3.36
N THR A 141 -16.84 6.19 2.37
CA THR A 141 -17.07 5.67 1.01
C THR A 141 -15.83 5.75 0.12
N PHE A 142 -15.18 6.91 0.10
CA PHE A 142 -14.04 7.17 -0.79
C PHE A 142 -12.71 6.76 -0.14
N ILE A 143 -12.51 7.11 1.12
CA ILE A 143 -11.22 6.85 1.79
C ILE A 143 -11.16 5.40 2.28
N ALA A 144 -12.06 4.98 3.15
CA ALA A 144 -12.02 3.65 3.75
C ALA A 144 -12.45 2.56 2.75
N PHE A 145 -13.64 2.67 2.14
CA PHE A 145 -14.17 1.59 1.31
C PHE A 145 -13.44 1.48 -0.04
N THR A 146 -13.43 2.54 -0.84
CA THR A 146 -12.87 2.49 -2.20
C THR A 146 -11.39 2.10 -2.21
N GLN A 147 -10.58 2.65 -1.29
CA GLN A 147 -9.16 2.28 -1.22
C GLN A 147 -8.98 0.80 -0.88
N ASN A 148 -9.68 0.25 0.12
CA ASN A 148 -9.58 -1.18 0.43
C ASN A 148 -10.02 -2.07 -0.75
N VAL A 149 -11.05 -1.66 -1.51
CA VAL A 149 -11.46 -2.37 -2.73
C VAL A 149 -10.37 -2.30 -3.80
N LEU A 150 -9.75 -1.14 -4.04
CA LEU A 150 -8.64 -1.01 -5.00
C LEU A 150 -7.45 -1.90 -4.61
N LEU A 151 -7.13 -1.99 -3.32
CA LEU A 151 -6.06 -2.85 -2.80
C LEU A 151 -6.36 -4.34 -3.02
N LEU A 152 -7.62 -4.74 -2.87
CA LEU A 152 -8.07 -6.07 -3.25
C LEU A 152 -7.92 -6.32 -4.76
N LEU A 153 -8.30 -5.35 -5.60
CA LEU A 153 -8.21 -5.47 -7.06
C LEU A 153 -6.76 -5.65 -7.53
N LEU A 154 -5.78 -5.07 -6.83
CA LEU A 154 -4.35 -5.29 -7.11
C LEU A 154 -3.91 -6.75 -6.95
N GLY A 155 -4.64 -7.56 -6.16
CA GLY A 155 -4.36 -8.99 -6.00
C GLY A 155 -4.97 -9.88 -7.10
N LEU A 156 -5.89 -9.36 -7.92
CA LEU A 156 -6.57 -10.14 -8.96
C LEU A 156 -5.66 -10.68 -10.07
N PRO A 157 -4.63 -9.96 -10.56
CA PRO A 157 -3.71 -10.53 -11.54
C PRO A 157 -3.05 -11.82 -11.05
N THR A 158 -2.70 -11.88 -9.77
CA THR A 158 -2.15 -13.09 -9.14
C THR A 158 -3.17 -14.22 -9.08
N TYR A 159 -4.45 -13.91 -8.82
CA TYR A 159 -5.53 -14.90 -8.94
C TYR A 159 -5.64 -15.46 -10.36
N VAL A 160 -5.65 -14.61 -11.38
CA VAL A 160 -5.71 -15.05 -12.79
C VAL A 160 -4.52 -15.95 -13.13
N ALA A 161 -3.32 -15.55 -12.73
CA ALA A 161 -2.10 -16.32 -12.95
C ALA A 161 -2.12 -17.68 -12.23
N ALA A 162 -2.47 -17.69 -10.94
CA ALA A 162 -2.42 -18.90 -10.11
C ALA A 162 -3.57 -19.89 -10.39
N VAL A 163 -4.74 -19.40 -10.80
CA VAL A 163 -5.98 -20.20 -10.88
C VAL A 163 -6.41 -20.48 -12.32
N LEU A 164 -6.34 -19.47 -13.20
CA LEU A 164 -6.90 -19.56 -14.55
C LEU A 164 -5.88 -20.00 -15.60
N GLN A 165 -4.57 -19.82 -15.36
CA GLN A 165 -3.56 -20.29 -16.30
C GLN A 165 -3.30 -21.79 -16.14
N SER A 166 -3.23 -22.49 -17.28
CA SER A 166 -2.78 -23.88 -17.34
C SER A 166 -1.28 -23.94 -17.05
N HIS A 167 -0.85 -24.80 -16.11
CA HIS A 167 0.57 -25.06 -15.81
C HIS A 167 1.28 -25.62 -17.05
N SER A 168 1.72 -24.71 -17.90
CA SER A 168 2.61 -25.00 -19.01
C SER A 168 4.03 -24.73 -18.54
N PRO A 169 5.04 -25.49 -19.03
CA PRO A 169 6.42 -25.21 -18.69
C PRO A 169 6.78 -23.76 -19.06
N LEU A 170 7.61 -23.14 -18.22
CA LEU A 170 8.03 -21.74 -18.38
C LEU A 170 8.53 -21.49 -19.82
N SER A 171 7.87 -20.56 -20.49
CA SER A 171 8.21 -20.15 -21.84
C SER A 171 9.40 -19.19 -21.83
N SER A 172 10.14 -19.16 -22.94
CA SER A 172 11.19 -18.15 -23.16
C SER A 172 10.70 -16.70 -22.97
N SER A 173 9.43 -16.43 -23.26
CA SER A 173 8.78 -15.14 -23.02
C SER A 173 8.75 -14.77 -21.53
N ASP A 174 8.57 -15.75 -20.64
CA ASP A 174 8.41 -15.52 -19.21
C ASP A 174 9.74 -15.06 -18.61
N TYR A 175 10.84 -15.69 -19.03
CA TYR A 175 12.19 -15.24 -18.67
C TYR A 175 12.52 -13.83 -19.19
N ALA A 176 12.10 -13.51 -20.41
CA ALA A 176 12.31 -12.17 -20.98
C ALA A 176 11.52 -11.10 -20.20
N LEU A 177 10.28 -11.41 -19.83
CA LEU A 177 9.44 -10.53 -19.01
C LEU A 177 10.00 -10.35 -17.60
N VAL A 178 10.47 -11.43 -16.96
CA VAL A 178 11.14 -11.36 -15.65
C VAL A 178 12.41 -10.50 -15.73
N ALA A 179 13.25 -10.71 -16.74
CA ALA A 179 14.45 -9.89 -16.93
C ALA A 179 14.12 -8.41 -17.13
N LEU A 180 13.12 -8.11 -17.96
CA LEU A 180 12.65 -6.75 -18.18
C LEU A 180 12.10 -6.12 -16.89
N ALA A 181 11.30 -6.86 -16.12
CA ALA A 181 10.76 -6.39 -14.84
C ALA A 181 11.89 -6.08 -13.84
N LEU A 182 12.92 -6.92 -13.75
CA LEU A 182 14.08 -6.67 -12.90
C LEU A 182 14.87 -5.43 -13.32
N VAL A 183 15.00 -5.19 -14.63
CA VAL A 183 15.64 -3.96 -15.16
C VAL A 183 14.81 -2.73 -14.79
N VAL A 184 13.49 -2.76 -15.00
CA VAL A 184 12.59 -1.66 -14.63
C VAL A 184 12.69 -1.37 -13.13
N LEU A 185 12.66 -2.40 -12.29
CA LEU A 185 12.77 -2.26 -10.83
C LEU A 185 14.12 -1.67 -10.41
N ALA A 186 15.22 -2.07 -11.06
CA ALA A 186 16.54 -1.50 -10.79
C ALA A 186 16.63 -0.02 -11.21
N VAL A 187 16.02 0.35 -12.34
CA VAL A 187 15.95 1.73 -12.82
C VAL A 187 15.09 2.58 -11.86
N GLU A 188 13.92 2.09 -11.48
CA GLU A 188 13.02 2.74 -10.52
C GLU A 188 13.73 2.98 -9.19
N PHE A 189 14.37 1.95 -8.64
CA PHE A 189 15.13 2.07 -7.39
C PHE A 189 16.25 3.12 -7.47
N THR A 190 16.97 3.16 -8.60
CA THR A 190 18.03 4.13 -8.82
C THR A 190 17.48 5.55 -8.95
N ALA A 191 16.42 5.73 -9.73
CA ALA A 191 15.75 7.00 -9.94
C ALA A 191 15.17 7.55 -8.63
N ASP A 192 14.53 6.70 -7.82
CA ASP A 192 14.01 7.06 -6.49
C ASP A 192 15.12 7.56 -5.55
N ASN A 193 16.28 6.90 -5.57
CA ASN A 193 17.41 7.31 -4.74
C ASN A 193 18.01 8.67 -5.20
N GLN A 194 18.07 8.89 -6.51
CA GLN A 194 18.50 10.18 -7.09
C GLN A 194 17.51 11.30 -6.74
N GLN A 195 16.21 11.03 -6.87
CA GLN A 195 15.16 11.99 -6.52
C GLN A 195 15.22 12.35 -5.04
N PHE A 196 15.39 11.36 -4.15
CA PHE A 196 15.52 11.60 -2.71
C PHE A 196 16.74 12.47 -2.37
N ALA A 197 17.90 12.20 -2.96
CA ALA A 197 19.10 13.00 -2.77
C ALA A 197 18.89 14.47 -3.21
N PHE A 198 18.25 14.67 -4.37
CA PHE A 198 17.92 16.01 -4.86
C PHE A 198 16.97 16.77 -3.92
N HIS A 199 15.90 16.13 -3.45
CA HIS A 199 14.97 16.77 -2.51
C HIS A 199 15.65 17.11 -1.18
N SER A 200 16.48 16.21 -0.66
CA SER A 200 17.24 16.44 0.58
C SER A 200 18.15 17.66 0.45
N TYR A 201 18.89 17.76 -0.67
CA TYR A 201 19.72 18.93 -0.97
C TYR A 201 18.89 20.21 -1.13
N LYS A 202 17.77 20.14 -1.87
CA LYS A 202 16.87 21.28 -2.09
C LYS A 202 16.31 21.82 -0.77
N HIS A 203 15.87 20.95 0.14
CA HIS A 203 15.36 21.37 1.45
C HIS A 203 16.46 22.01 2.31
N ALA A 204 17.67 21.45 2.33
CA ALA A 204 18.81 22.04 3.03
C ALA A 204 19.20 23.41 2.45
N TYR A 205 19.21 23.55 1.12
CA TYR A 205 19.51 24.80 0.43
C TYR A 205 18.45 25.88 0.72
N LEU A 206 17.17 25.54 0.62
CA LEU A 206 16.07 26.47 0.92
C LEU A 206 16.07 26.91 2.38
N ALA A 207 16.39 26.00 3.32
CA ALA A 207 16.53 26.35 4.73
C ALA A 207 17.67 27.34 4.98
N LYS A 208 18.83 27.12 4.33
CA LYS A 208 19.98 28.04 4.41
C LYS A 208 19.63 29.41 3.82
N LYS A 209 19.01 29.45 2.64
CA LYS A 209 18.60 30.69 1.99
C LYS A 209 17.60 31.47 2.85
N LYS A 210 16.61 30.80 3.45
CA LYS A 210 15.64 31.44 4.36
C LYS A 210 16.30 32.02 5.61
N ALA A 211 17.32 31.34 6.15
CA ALA A 211 18.10 31.86 7.28
C ALA A 211 18.94 33.10 6.91
N GLU A 212 19.52 33.12 5.71
CA GLU A 212 20.27 34.29 5.20
C GLU A 212 19.34 35.49 4.90
N GLU A 213 18.15 35.26 4.37
CA GLU A 213 17.15 36.30 4.10
C GLU A 213 16.54 36.85 5.40
N GLY A 214 16.11 35.98 6.32
CA GLY A 214 15.57 36.41 7.62
C GLY A 214 16.62 37.10 8.51
N GLY A 215 17.89 36.72 8.40
CA GLY A 215 18.99 37.42 9.08
C GLY A 215 19.23 38.83 8.54
N LYS A 216 19.05 39.05 7.23
CA LYS A 216 19.14 40.38 6.62
C LYS A 216 17.93 41.25 6.95
N GLU A 217 16.74 40.66 6.97
CA GLU A 217 15.49 41.36 7.32
C GLU A 217 15.53 41.80 8.80
N GLY A 218 15.97 40.92 9.70
CA GLY A 218 16.23 41.29 11.09
C GLY A 218 17.31 42.37 11.22
N ALA A 219 18.45 42.25 10.50
CA ALA A 219 19.50 43.26 10.55
C ALA A 219 19.06 44.64 10.04
N LEU A 220 18.18 44.70 9.04
CA LEU A 220 17.58 45.94 8.53
C LEU A 220 16.62 46.56 9.56
N ASP A 221 15.78 45.74 10.22
CA ASP A 221 14.86 46.16 11.29
C ASP A 221 15.62 46.73 12.51
N TRP A 222 16.74 46.10 12.90
CA TRP A 222 17.64 46.63 13.95
C TRP A 222 18.25 47.98 13.57
N CYS A 223 18.59 48.21 12.30
CA CYS A 223 19.14 49.49 11.85
C CYS A 223 18.11 50.62 11.88
N GLU A 224 16.85 50.36 11.49
CA GLU A 224 15.77 51.37 11.57
C GLU A 224 15.44 51.71 13.04
N ALA A 225 15.33 50.71 13.92
CA ALA A 225 15.07 50.94 15.35
C ALA A 225 16.18 51.75 16.07
N CYS A 226 17.43 51.65 15.61
CA CYS A 226 18.54 52.46 16.15
C CYS A 226 18.54 53.91 15.66
N VAL A 227 17.93 54.20 14.51
CA VAL A 227 17.88 55.56 13.93
C VAL A 227 16.75 56.39 14.56
N ASP A 228 15.66 55.75 14.98
CA ASP A 228 14.50 56.45 15.58
C ASP A 228 14.57 56.61 17.11
N GLY A 229 15.63 56.10 17.75
CA GLY A 229 15.80 56.05 19.21
C GLY A 229 16.75 57.08 19.84
N GLY A 230 17.25 58.06 19.08
CA GLY A 230 18.17 59.12 19.56
C GLY A 230 17.66 60.53 19.28
#